data_AF-A0A9Q3UGJ3-F1
#
_entry.id   AF-A0A9Q3UGJ3-F1
#
_cell.length_a   1.000
_cell.length_b   1.000
_cell.length_c   1.000
_cell.angle_alpha   90.00
_cell.angle_beta   90.00
_cell.angle_gamma   90.00
#
_symmetry.space_group_name_H-M   'P 1'
#
loop_
_entity.id
_entity.type
_entity.pdbx_description
1 polymer ?
#
loop_
_entity_poly.entity_id
_entity_poly.type
_entity_poly.pdbx_seq_one_letter_code
_entity_poly.pdbx_strand_id
1 'polypeptide(L)'
;MLQSHVCSNIEPDSFKSGEHIGKSIKSKLTKTSIIFIYISEIHEHSQLVKGVKSVLGEVNIIGNTSSCGVITPSGYLFNREGFA
;
A
#
# COMPACT_ATOMS: atom_id res chain seq x y z
N MET A 1 -3.14 0.10 -23.33
CA MET A 1 -2.17 -0.65 -22.51
C MET A 1 -2.39 -0.24 -21.05
N LEU A 2 -2.49 -1.19 -20.11
CA LEU A 2 -2.67 -0.87 -18.68
C LEU A 2 -1.39 -0.21 -18.15
N GLN A 3 -1.50 0.99 -17.57
CA GLN A 3 -0.39 1.64 -16.88
C GLN A 3 -0.39 1.16 -15.43
N SER A 4 0.67 0.49 -15.00
CA SER A 4 0.84 0.04 -13.62
C SER A 4 1.96 0.82 -12.93
N HIS A 5 1.69 1.19 -11.68
CA HIS A 5 2.67 1.84 -10.81
C HIS A 5 2.75 1.05 -9.51
N VAL A 6 3.96 0.62 -9.16
CA VAL A 6 4.23 -0.19 -7.97
C VAL A 6 5.02 0.66 -6.97
N CYS A 7 4.61 0.61 -5.71
CA CYS A 7 5.34 1.17 -4.58
C CYS A 7 5.22 0.24 -3.38
N SER A 8 6.17 0.35 -2.46
CA SER A 8 6.25 -0.46 -1.24
C SER A 8 6.93 0.34 -0.14
N ASN A 9 6.59 0.06 1.12
CA ASN A 9 7.22 0.70 2.28
C ASN A 9 7.24 -0.28 3.47
N ILE A 10 7.97 0.07 4.52
CA ILE A 10 8.09 -0.69 5.78
C ILE A 10 7.68 0.17 6.99
N GLU A 11 6.82 1.16 6.78
CA GLU A 11 6.34 2.06 7.84
C GLU A 11 5.47 1.25 8.82
N PRO A 12 5.81 1.19 10.12
CA PRO A 12 5.06 0.39 11.09
C PRO A 12 3.67 0.97 11.42
N ASP A 13 3.49 2.29 11.33
CA ASP A 13 2.18 2.90 11.57
C ASP A 13 1.25 2.70 10.37
N SER A 14 0.09 2.08 10.60
CA SER A 14 -0.85 1.72 9.54
C SER A 14 -1.37 2.93 8.77
N PHE A 15 -1.66 4.04 9.45
CA PHE A 15 -2.17 5.24 8.80
C PHE A 15 -1.08 5.94 7.99
N LYS A 16 0.13 6.10 8.55
CA LYS A 16 1.28 6.69 7.86
C LYS A 16 1.72 5.85 6.67
N SER A 17 1.65 4.53 6.76
CA SER A 17 1.91 3.62 5.62
C SER A 17 0.91 3.89 4.49
N GLY A 18 -0.37 4.02 4.81
CA GLY A 18 -1.41 4.41 3.85
C GLY A 18 -1.16 5.79 3.23
N GLU A 19 -0.81 6.80 4.03
CA GLU A 19 -0.46 8.12 3.52
C GLU A 19 0.75 8.08 2.58
N HIS A 20 1.77 7.31 2.94
CA HIS A 20 2.96 7.14 2.12
C HIS A 20 2.59 6.59 0.75
N ILE A 21 1.82 5.49 0.71
CA ILE A 21 1.32 4.89 -0.53
C ILE A 21 0.58 5.94 -1.36
N GLY A 22 -0.38 6.65 -0.75
CA GLY A 22 -1.13 7.70 -1.42
C GLY A 22 -0.23 8.77 -2.05
N LYS A 23 0.76 9.26 -1.30
CA LYS A 23 1.73 10.28 -1.77
C LYS A 23 2.58 9.76 -2.93
N SER A 24 3.00 8.49 -2.91
CA SER A 24 3.84 7.87 -3.94
C SER A 24 3.15 7.71 -5.30
N ILE A 25 1.82 7.61 -5.32
CA ILE A 25 1.04 7.38 -6.54
C ILE A 25 0.18 8.57 -6.97
N LYS A 26 -0.02 9.59 -6.11
CA LYS A 26 -0.88 10.76 -6.39
C LYS A 26 -0.58 11.45 -7.72
N SER A 27 0.70 11.67 -8.05
CA SER A 27 1.11 12.31 -9.31
C SER A 27 0.97 11.42 -10.54
N LYS A 28 0.70 10.13 -10.34
CA LYS A 28 0.64 9.09 -11.39
C LYS A 28 -0.79 8.61 -11.65
N LEU A 29 -1.74 8.97 -10.80
CA LEU A 29 -3.16 8.63 -10.92
C LEU A 29 -3.82 9.44 -12.04
N THR A 30 -4.25 8.75 -13.10
CA THR A 30 -5.20 9.29 -14.09
C THR A 30 -6.63 8.88 -13.73
N LYS A 31 -7.62 9.59 -14.30
CA LYS A 31 -9.02 9.76 -13.84
C LYS A 31 -9.84 8.49 -13.53
N THR A 32 -9.32 7.30 -13.83
CA THR A 32 -9.87 6.01 -13.36
C THR A 32 -8.71 5.07 -13.02
N SER A 33 -8.49 4.82 -11.74
CA SER A 33 -7.45 3.87 -11.29
C SER A 33 -8.02 2.93 -10.23
N ILE A 34 -7.76 1.64 -10.40
CA ILE A 34 -7.98 0.62 -9.37
C ILE A 34 -6.68 0.50 -8.58
N ILE A 35 -6.75 0.60 -7.25
CA ILE A 35 -5.58 0.49 -6.40
C ILE A 35 -5.56 -0.92 -5.80
N PHE A 36 -4.45 -1.63 -5.99
CA PHE A 36 -4.19 -2.91 -5.35
C PHE A 36 -3.26 -2.72 -4.16
N ILE A 37 -3.67 -3.19 -2.97
CA ILE A 37 -2.90 -3.05 -1.73
C ILE A 37 -2.70 -4.43 -1.10
N TYR A 38 -1.44 -4.79 -0.89
CA TYR A 38 -1.02 -6.00 -0.19
C TYR A 38 -0.31 -5.57 1.09
N ILE A 39 -0.82 -5.99 2.25
CA ILE A 39 -0.38 -5.46 3.55
C ILE A 39 -0.04 -6.58 4.51
N SER A 40 0.99 -6.37 5.32
CA SER A 40 1.30 -7.29 6.42
C SER A 40 0.14 -7.36 7.42
N GLU A 41 -0.03 -8.51 8.05
CA GLU A 41 -1.11 -8.75 9.02
C GLU A 41 -0.98 -7.86 10.28
N ILE A 42 0.21 -7.29 10.52
CA ILE A 42 0.49 -6.34 11.62
C ILE A 42 -0.31 -5.05 11.47
N HIS A 43 -0.75 -4.74 10.25
CA HIS A 43 -1.43 -3.49 9.95
C HIS A 43 -2.92 -3.57 10.21
N GLU A 44 -3.47 -2.52 10.81
CA GLU A 44 -4.91 -2.34 10.93
C GLU A 44 -5.46 -1.85 9.58
N HIS A 45 -6.20 -2.73 8.90
CA HIS A 45 -6.67 -2.49 7.53
C HIS A 45 -7.45 -1.16 7.39
N SER A 46 -8.29 -0.82 8.37
CA SER A 46 -9.12 0.39 8.31
C SER A 46 -8.30 1.67 8.44
N GLN A 47 -7.28 1.72 9.31
CA GLN A 47 -6.34 2.83 9.40
C GLN A 47 -5.56 3.02 8.10
N LEU A 48 -5.11 1.93 7.49
CA LEU A 48 -4.35 2.00 6.25
C LEU A 48 -5.20 2.55 5.10
N VAL A 49 -6.43 2.06 4.95
CA VAL A 49 -7.38 2.58 3.96
C VAL A 49 -7.68 4.06 4.22
N LYS A 50 -7.86 4.48 5.48
CA LYS A 50 -8.03 5.89 5.85
C LYS A 50 -6.83 6.74 5.44
N GLY A 51 -5.61 6.27 5.67
CA GLY A 51 -4.38 6.96 5.27
C GLY A 51 -4.24 7.10 3.76
N VAL A 52 -4.62 6.09 2.98
CA VAL A 52 -4.64 6.20 1.51
C VAL A 52 -5.67 7.23 1.05
N LYS A 53 -6.90 7.14 1.58
CA LYS A 53 -8.00 8.04 1.22
C LYS A 53 -7.77 9.49 1.68
N SER A 54 -7.03 9.73 2.76
CA SER A 54 -6.70 11.10 3.20
C SER A 54 -5.88 11.86 2.16
N VAL A 55 -5.09 11.16 1.33
CA VAL A 55 -4.23 11.76 0.29
C VAL A 55 -4.90 11.79 -1.08
N LEU A 56 -5.65 10.73 -1.42
CA LEU A 56 -6.20 10.48 -2.75
C LEU A 56 -7.69 10.80 -2.89
N GLY A 57 -8.41 11.02 -1.79
CA GLY A 57 -9.87 11.14 -1.78
C GLY A 57 -10.56 9.78 -1.93
N GLU A 58 -11.76 9.78 -2.49
CA GLU A 58 -12.51 8.54 -2.73
C GLU A 58 -11.91 7.74 -3.90
N VAL A 59 -11.38 6.56 -3.59
CA VAL A 59 -10.75 5.64 -4.53
C VAL A 59 -11.20 4.19 -4.24
N ASN A 60 -11.28 3.38 -5.30
CA ASN A 60 -11.57 1.96 -5.19
C ASN A 60 -10.28 1.19 -4.87
N ILE A 61 -10.29 0.50 -3.74
CA ILE A 61 -9.16 -0.28 -3.22
C ILE A 61 -9.56 -1.75 -3.20
N ILE A 62 -8.73 -2.59 -3.79
CA ILE A 62 -8.80 -4.05 -3.70
C ILE A 62 -7.53 -4.50 -3.00
N GLY A 63 -7.63 -5.40 -2.03
CA GLY A 63 -6.44 -5.82 -1.30
C GLY A 63 -6.62 -7.09 -0.50
N ASN A 64 -5.49 -7.61 -0.03
CA ASN A 64 -5.44 -8.73 0.90
C ASN A 64 -4.28 -8.57 1.88
N THR A 65 -4.23 -9.48 2.85
CA THR A 65 -3.13 -9.62 3.78
C THR A 65 -2.04 -10.52 3.17
N SER A 66 -0.78 -10.09 3.29
CA SER A 66 0.41 -10.88 3.01
C SER A 66 1.04 -11.37 4.32
N SER A 67 1.31 -12.66 4.44
CA SER A 67 1.84 -13.29 5.67
C SER A 67 3.36 -13.54 5.66
N CYS A 68 4.04 -13.16 4.58
CA CYS A 68 5.47 -13.41 4.36
C CYS A 68 6.11 -12.21 3.64
N GLY A 69 7.41 -12.28 3.39
CA GLY A 69 8.10 -11.24 2.65
C GLY A 69 7.55 -11.08 1.22
N VAL A 70 7.59 -9.85 0.72
CA VAL A 70 7.03 -9.48 -0.58
C VAL A 70 8.18 -9.24 -1.56
N ILE A 71 8.12 -9.89 -2.73
CA ILE A 71 9.05 -9.63 -3.83
C ILE A 71 8.57 -8.37 -4.57
N THR A 72 9.43 -7.37 -4.64
CA THR A 72 9.18 -6.11 -5.35
C THR A 72 10.22 -5.90 -6.45
N PRO A 73 10.01 -4.96 -7.39
CA PRO A 73 11.05 -4.56 -8.33
C PRO A 73 12.34 -4.06 -7.67
N SER A 74 12.27 -3.60 -6.41
CA SER A 74 13.41 -3.15 -5.61
C SER A 74 14.09 -4.27 -4.82
N GLY A 75 13.61 -5.52 -4.93
CA GLY A 75 14.14 -6.68 -4.23
C GLY A 75 13.14 -7.30 -3.25
N TYR A 76 13.65 -8.20 -2.40
CA TYR A 76 12.85 -8.92 -1.41
C TYR A 76 12.68 -8.07 -0.14
N LEU A 77 11.45 -7.65 0.14
CA LEU A 77 11.10 -6.95 1.35
C LEU A 77 10.67 -7.95 2.42
N PHE A 78 11.39 -7.95 3.53
CA PHE A 78 11.05 -8.75 4.70
C PHE A 78 11.40 -7.98 5.97
N ASN A 79 10.66 -8.23 7.06
CA ASN A 79 11.02 -7.78 8.39
C ASN A 79 11.46 -9.00 9.22
N ARG A 80 12.60 -8.90 9.92
CA ARG A 80 13.09 -9.95 10.83
C ARG A 80 12.21 -10.11 12.07
N GLU A 81 11.50 -9.07 12.48
CA GLU A 81 10.64 -9.08 13.67
C GLU A 81 9.30 -9.81 13.44
N GLY A 82 9.10 -10.38 12.25
CA GLY A 82 7.93 -11.18 11.91
C GLY A 82 6.83 -10.39 11.23
N PHE A 83 5.95 -11.16 10.58
CA PHE A 83 4.62 -10.76 10.14
C PHE A 83 3.72 -11.33 11.24
N ALA A 84 3.06 -10.48 12.01
CA ALA A 84 2.23 -10.85 13.15
C ALA A 84 0.86 -10.20 13.06
#